data_AF-A0A341CU73-F1
#
_entry.id   AF-A0A341CU73-F1
#
_cell.length_a   1.000
_cell.length_b   1.000
_cell.length_c   1.000
_cell.angle_alpha   90.00
_cell.angle_beta   90.00
_cell.angle_gamma   90.00
#
_symmetry.space_group_name_H-M   'P 1'
#
loop_
_entity.id
_entity.type
_entity.pdbx_description
1 polymer ?
#
loop_
_entity_poly.entity_id
_entity_poly.type
_entity_poly.pdbx_seq_one_letter_code
_entity_poly.pdbx_strand_id
1 'polypeptide(L)'
;MVQKEKELGIGRKKFNMDPVKGIRYLTEHKLLTPDVQDIAQFLYKGEGLNKTAIGTYLGERDPINLQVLQAFVDCHEFANLNLVQALRQFLWSFRLPGEAQKIDRMMETFATRYCLCNPGVFQSTDTCYVLSFSIIMLNTSLHNPNVRDRPPFERFVSMNRGINDGSDLPEEQLRNLFDSIKSEPFSIPEDDGNDLTHTFFNPDREGWLLKLGGRVKTWKRRWFILTDSCLYYFEFTTDKEPRGIIPLENLSVQKVDDPKKPVVLPGALQPQLSRPEDKGLQDGWRRQGGRGQARVLPDLGLQRRGAGPVDQGHSSQHHPCPLL
;
A
#
# COMPACT_ATOMS: atom_id res chain seq x y z
N MET A 1 -18.31 -37.93 -12.54
CA MET A 1 -17.39 -36.81 -12.87
C MET A 1 -18.13 -35.48 -13.00
N VAL A 2 -19.21 -35.38 -13.79
CA VAL A 2 -19.99 -34.13 -13.97
C VAL A 2 -20.51 -33.51 -12.66
N GLN A 3 -20.98 -34.33 -11.72
CA GLN A 3 -21.49 -33.83 -10.42
C GLN A 3 -20.38 -33.21 -9.55
N LYS A 4 -19.19 -33.83 -9.50
CA LYS A 4 -18.05 -33.35 -8.70
C LYS A 4 -17.52 -32.02 -9.24
N GLU A 5 -17.47 -31.88 -10.57
CA GLU A 5 -17.06 -30.63 -11.22
C GLU A 5 -18.06 -29.49 -10.96
N LYS A 6 -19.37 -29.81 -10.96
CA LYS A 6 -20.43 -28.85 -10.63
C LYS A 6 -20.31 -28.36 -9.18
N GLU A 7 -20.06 -29.26 -8.24
CA GLU A 7 -19.88 -28.91 -6.82
C GLU A 7 -18.59 -28.11 -6.61
N LEU A 8 -17.51 -28.45 -7.32
CA LEU A 8 -16.27 -27.68 -7.32
C LEU A 8 -16.50 -26.25 -7.84
N GLY A 9 -17.27 -26.09 -8.92
CA GLY A 9 -17.67 -24.79 -9.44
C GLY A 9 -18.49 -23.95 -8.44
N ILE A 10 -19.37 -24.59 -7.65
CA ILE A 10 -20.09 -23.91 -6.56
C ILE A 10 -19.13 -23.49 -5.46
N GLY A 11 -18.18 -24.34 -5.08
CA GLY A 11 -17.16 -24.03 -4.09
C GLY A 11 -16.27 -22.86 -4.49
N ARG A 12 -15.81 -22.82 -5.75
CA ARG A 12 -15.05 -21.69 -6.33
C ARG A 12 -15.86 -20.39 -6.27
N LYS A 13 -17.14 -20.41 -6.65
CA LYS A 13 -18.03 -19.23 -6.53
C LYS A 13 -18.18 -18.77 -5.08
N LYS A 14 -18.34 -19.71 -4.14
CA LYS A 14 -18.40 -19.39 -2.70
C LYS A 14 -17.11 -18.76 -2.21
N PHE A 15 -15.96 -19.31 -2.62
CA PHE A 15 -14.65 -18.75 -2.29
C PHE A 15 -14.50 -17.32 -2.78
N ASN A 16 -14.89 -17.04 -4.03
CA ASN A 16 -14.78 -15.70 -4.62
C ASN A 16 -15.67 -14.66 -3.91
N MET A 17 -16.74 -15.09 -3.22
CA MET A 17 -17.59 -14.21 -2.41
C MET A 17 -17.11 -14.09 -0.96
N ASP A 18 -16.67 -15.21 -0.38
CA ASP A 18 -16.19 -15.31 1.00
C ASP A 18 -15.17 -16.47 1.07
N PRO A 19 -13.87 -16.17 1.09
CA PRO A 19 -12.83 -17.19 1.00
C PRO A 19 -12.92 -18.25 2.11
N VAL A 20 -13.23 -17.82 3.34
CA VAL A 20 -13.35 -18.71 4.50
C VAL A 20 -14.53 -19.67 4.33
N LYS A 21 -15.70 -19.17 3.91
CA LYS A 21 -16.87 -20.02 3.63
C LYS A 21 -16.62 -20.94 2.44
N GLY A 22 -15.88 -20.48 1.43
CA GLY A 22 -15.52 -21.26 0.25
C GLY A 22 -14.66 -22.47 0.59
N ILE A 23 -13.56 -22.26 1.32
CA ILE A 23 -12.70 -23.35 1.80
C ILE A 23 -13.51 -24.34 2.65
N ARG A 24 -14.30 -23.84 3.61
CA ARG A 24 -15.14 -24.71 4.46
C ARG A 24 -16.11 -25.57 3.63
N TYR A 25 -16.79 -24.98 2.64
CA TYR A 25 -17.70 -25.73 1.75
C TYR A 25 -16.97 -26.85 1.00
N LEU A 26 -15.80 -26.53 0.43
CA LEU A 26 -14.97 -27.50 -0.30
C LEU A 26 -14.50 -28.65 0.60
N THR A 27 -14.16 -28.35 1.85
CA THR A 27 -13.77 -29.35 2.85
C THR A 27 -14.94 -30.24 3.28
N GLU A 28 -16.10 -29.64 3.61
CA GLU A 28 -17.29 -30.39 4.02
C GLU A 28 -17.79 -31.35 2.92
N HIS A 29 -17.65 -30.95 1.65
CA HIS A 29 -18.05 -31.75 0.50
C HIS A 29 -16.95 -32.70 0.00
N LYS A 30 -15.83 -32.82 0.73
CA LYS A 30 -14.68 -33.69 0.39
C LYS A 30 -14.08 -33.41 -0.99
N LEU A 31 -14.15 -32.15 -1.42
CA LEU A 31 -13.55 -31.65 -2.67
C LEU A 31 -12.14 -31.11 -2.45
N LEU A 32 -11.85 -30.68 -1.21
CA LEU A 32 -10.55 -30.22 -0.73
C LEU A 32 -10.31 -30.85 0.64
N THR A 33 -9.11 -31.30 0.95
CA THR A 33 -8.80 -31.75 2.32
C THR A 33 -8.62 -30.53 3.22
N PRO A 34 -8.76 -30.66 4.55
CA PRO A 34 -8.42 -29.58 5.48
C PRO A 34 -6.89 -29.41 5.68
N ASP A 35 -6.06 -30.11 4.89
CA ASP A 35 -4.61 -30.01 5.03
C ASP A 35 -4.07 -28.69 4.46
N VAL A 36 -3.08 -28.11 5.14
CA VAL A 36 -2.49 -26.82 4.79
C VAL A 36 -1.88 -26.85 3.38
N GLN A 37 -1.20 -27.94 3.01
CA GLN A 37 -0.54 -28.05 1.72
C GLN A 37 -1.56 -28.17 0.59
N ASP A 38 -2.63 -28.93 0.81
CA ASP A 38 -3.70 -29.06 -0.18
C ASP A 38 -4.45 -27.75 -0.40
N ILE A 39 -4.72 -26.99 0.67
CA ILE A 39 -5.33 -25.65 0.56
C ILE A 39 -4.38 -24.70 -0.18
N ALA A 40 -3.09 -24.67 0.17
CA ALA A 40 -2.10 -23.84 -0.51
C ALA A 40 -2.00 -24.19 -2.01
N GLN A 41 -1.95 -25.49 -2.35
CA GLN A 41 -1.88 -25.96 -3.73
C GLN A 41 -3.15 -25.62 -4.52
N PHE A 42 -4.32 -25.66 -3.88
CA PHE A 42 -5.59 -25.23 -4.47
C PHE A 42 -5.57 -23.73 -4.81
N LEU A 43 -5.11 -22.90 -3.87
CA LEU A 43 -4.97 -21.45 -4.08
C LEU A 43 -3.92 -21.15 -5.17
N TYR A 44 -2.78 -21.85 -5.16
CA TYR A 44 -1.70 -21.66 -6.13
C TYR A 44 -2.12 -22.02 -7.55
N LYS A 45 -2.89 -23.10 -7.72
CA LYS A 45 -3.47 -23.45 -9.04
C LYS A 45 -4.44 -22.39 -9.54
N GLY A 46 -5.19 -21.74 -8.64
CA GLY A 46 -6.00 -20.57 -8.93
C GLY A 46 -7.13 -20.76 -9.95
N GLU A 47 -7.44 -21.99 -10.36
CA GLU A 47 -8.38 -22.23 -11.46
C GLU A 47 -9.81 -21.80 -11.07
N GLY A 48 -10.32 -20.77 -11.73
CA GLY A 48 -11.65 -20.20 -11.46
C GLY A 48 -11.76 -19.43 -10.14
N LEU A 49 -10.63 -19.11 -9.50
CA LEU A 49 -10.58 -18.32 -8.27
C LEU A 49 -10.26 -16.86 -8.58
N ASN A 50 -10.94 -15.96 -7.86
CA ASN A 50 -10.65 -14.54 -7.90
C ASN A 50 -9.35 -14.27 -7.11
N LYS A 51 -8.42 -13.53 -7.72
CA LYS A 51 -7.08 -13.34 -7.14
C LYS A 51 -7.05 -12.36 -5.98
N THR A 52 -8.03 -11.45 -5.90
CA THR A 52 -8.28 -10.59 -4.73
C THR A 52 -8.79 -11.41 -3.54
N ALA A 53 -9.65 -12.40 -3.79
CA ALA A 53 -10.11 -13.34 -2.77
C ALA A 53 -8.96 -14.21 -2.22
N ILE A 54 -8.04 -14.66 -3.09
CA ILE A 54 -6.80 -15.35 -2.69
C ILE A 54 -5.97 -14.46 -1.77
N GLY A 55 -5.65 -13.24 -2.21
CA GLY A 55 -4.85 -12.30 -1.41
C GLY A 55 -5.50 -11.95 -0.08
N THR A 56 -6.82 -11.80 -0.05
CA THR A 56 -7.59 -11.58 1.18
C THR A 56 -7.38 -12.74 2.17
N TYR A 57 -7.55 -13.98 1.71
CA TYR A 57 -7.42 -15.16 2.56
C TYR A 57 -5.99 -15.37 3.07
N LEU A 58 -4.99 -15.27 2.18
CA LEU A 58 -3.58 -15.44 2.54
C LEU A 58 -3.09 -14.32 3.47
N GLY A 59 -3.67 -13.12 3.35
CA GLY A 59 -3.34 -11.99 4.16
C GLY A 59 -3.92 -12.03 5.58
N GLU A 60 -4.82 -12.95 5.93
CA GLU A 60 -5.42 -13.00 7.27
C GLU A 60 -4.44 -13.37 8.38
N ARG A 61 -4.77 -13.01 9.62
CA ARG A 61 -3.91 -13.24 10.81
C ARG A 61 -4.15 -14.56 11.51
N ASP A 62 -5.15 -15.32 11.08
CA ASP A 62 -5.54 -16.56 11.75
C ASP A 62 -4.43 -17.61 11.56
N PRO A 63 -4.15 -18.47 12.57
CA PRO A 63 -3.01 -19.39 12.51
C PRO A 63 -2.99 -20.33 11.29
N ILE A 64 -4.17 -20.75 10.82
CA ILE A 64 -4.30 -21.58 9.61
C ILE A 64 -3.93 -20.78 8.36
N ASN A 65 -4.33 -19.51 8.25
CA ASN A 65 -4.01 -18.65 7.12
C ASN A 65 -2.51 -18.36 7.04
N LEU A 66 -1.85 -18.15 8.18
CA LEU A 66 -0.39 -17.99 8.24
C LEU A 66 0.35 -19.25 7.76
N GLN A 67 -0.11 -20.44 8.17
CA GLN A 67 0.46 -21.70 7.71
C GLN A 67 0.21 -21.92 6.20
N VAL A 68 -0.99 -21.59 5.72
CA VAL A 68 -1.33 -21.67 4.29
C VAL A 68 -0.52 -20.67 3.48
N LEU A 69 -0.28 -19.45 3.98
CA LEU A 69 0.59 -18.46 3.33
C LEU A 69 2.01 -19.01 3.18
N GLN A 70 2.58 -19.57 4.24
CA GLN A 70 3.91 -20.20 4.17
C GLN A 70 3.95 -21.31 3.11
N ALA A 71 3.01 -22.25 3.17
CA ALA A 71 2.92 -23.33 2.19
C ALA A 71 2.68 -22.84 0.75
N PHE A 72 1.89 -21.77 0.57
CA PHE A 72 1.63 -21.16 -0.72
C PHE A 72 2.89 -20.50 -1.30
N VAL A 73 3.67 -19.81 -0.48
CA VAL A 73 4.96 -19.25 -0.90
C VAL A 73 5.97 -20.36 -1.20
N ASP A 74 5.92 -21.48 -0.46
CA ASP A 74 6.76 -22.65 -0.73
C ASP A 74 6.45 -23.34 -2.06
N CYS A 75 5.23 -23.19 -2.61
CA CYS A 75 4.89 -23.62 -3.98
C CYS A 75 5.64 -22.83 -5.06
N HIS A 76 6.24 -21.67 -4.73
CA HIS A 76 6.97 -20.86 -5.71
C HIS A 76 8.45 -21.29 -5.79
N GLU A 77 8.93 -21.49 -7.02
CA GLU A 77 10.31 -21.86 -7.34
C GLU A 77 11.15 -20.61 -7.62
N PHE A 78 11.74 -20.01 -6.58
CA PHE A 78 12.56 -18.80 -6.72
C PHE A 78 14.05 -19.05 -6.97
N ALA A 79 14.49 -20.30 -6.98
CA ALA A 79 15.90 -20.63 -7.17
C ALA A 79 16.40 -20.17 -8.55
N ASN A 80 17.58 -19.54 -8.59
CA ASN A 80 18.20 -19.00 -9.80
C ASN A 80 17.43 -17.85 -10.48
N LEU A 81 16.40 -17.31 -9.83
CA LEU A 81 15.71 -16.10 -10.28
C LEU A 81 16.29 -14.89 -9.57
N ASN A 82 16.40 -13.78 -10.29
CA ASN A 82 16.63 -12.50 -9.63
C ASN A 82 15.36 -12.00 -8.90
N LEU A 83 15.51 -10.99 -8.05
CA LEU A 83 14.42 -10.52 -7.21
C LEU A 83 13.21 -10.00 -8.00
N VAL A 84 13.43 -9.33 -9.13
CA VAL A 84 12.32 -8.87 -10.01
C VAL A 84 11.58 -10.04 -10.62
N GLN A 85 12.27 -11.07 -11.10
CA GLN A 85 11.66 -12.27 -11.67
C GLN A 85 10.83 -13.02 -10.63
N ALA A 86 11.36 -13.19 -9.41
CA ALA A 86 10.63 -13.80 -8.31
C ALA A 86 9.39 -12.97 -7.93
N LEU A 87 9.51 -11.65 -7.85
CA LEU A 87 8.37 -10.75 -7.60
C LEU A 87 7.30 -10.85 -8.68
N ARG A 88 7.68 -10.93 -9.97
CA ARG A 88 6.73 -11.13 -11.07
C ARG A 88 5.92 -12.42 -10.90
N GLN A 89 6.59 -13.53 -10.58
CA GLN A 89 5.90 -14.79 -10.35
C GLN A 89 4.98 -14.71 -9.13
N PHE A 90 5.45 -14.15 -8.03
CA PHE A 90 4.71 -14.04 -6.79
C PHE A 90 3.45 -13.16 -6.93
N LEU A 91 3.60 -11.96 -7.50
CA LEU A 91 2.52 -11.00 -7.71
C LEU A 91 1.55 -11.40 -8.84
N TRP A 92 1.91 -12.40 -9.65
CA TRP A 92 1.00 -13.00 -10.62
C TRP A 92 0.01 -13.97 -9.96
N SER A 93 0.36 -14.58 -8.84
CA SER A 93 -0.43 -15.64 -8.21
C SER A 93 -1.64 -15.11 -7.43
N PHE A 94 -1.62 -13.84 -7.01
CA PHE A 94 -2.70 -13.21 -6.23
C PHE A 94 -2.65 -11.68 -6.38
N ARG A 95 -3.69 -10.97 -5.93
CA ARG A 95 -3.65 -9.52 -5.76
C ARG A 95 -3.29 -9.18 -4.33
N LEU A 96 -2.33 -8.29 -4.12
CA LEU A 96 -2.02 -7.81 -2.78
C LEU A 96 -3.31 -7.26 -2.11
N PRO A 97 -3.48 -7.42 -0.80
CA PRO A 97 -4.53 -6.75 -0.04
C PRO A 97 -4.19 -5.26 0.15
N GLY A 98 -5.18 -4.41 0.40
CA GLY A 98 -4.96 -2.97 0.62
C GLY A 98 -4.47 -2.63 2.03
N GLU A 99 -4.71 -3.51 3.00
CA GLU A 99 -4.33 -3.30 4.39
C GLU A 99 -2.82 -3.52 4.59
N ALA A 100 -2.12 -2.49 5.07
CA ALA A 100 -0.66 -2.51 5.26
C ALA A 100 -0.16 -3.74 6.06
N GLN A 101 -0.87 -4.14 7.11
CA GLN A 101 -0.51 -5.30 7.94
C GLN A 101 -0.58 -6.63 7.17
N LYS A 102 -1.47 -6.74 6.18
CA LYS A 102 -1.59 -7.94 5.36
C LYS A 102 -0.48 -7.99 4.31
N ILE A 103 -0.20 -6.85 3.67
CA ILE A 103 0.92 -6.70 2.73
C ILE A 103 2.24 -7.07 3.41
N ASP A 104 2.47 -6.52 4.60
CA ASP A 104 3.68 -6.75 5.41
C ASP A 104 3.95 -8.26 5.60
N ARG A 105 2.96 -9.01 6.09
CA ARG A 105 3.03 -10.47 6.25
C ARG A 105 3.40 -11.20 4.96
N MET A 106 2.76 -10.83 3.85
CA MET A 106 2.97 -11.51 2.57
C MET A 106 4.37 -11.24 2.03
N MET A 107 4.84 -9.99 2.14
CA MET A 107 6.17 -9.60 1.67
C MET A 107 7.29 -10.14 2.56
N GLU A 108 7.08 -10.24 3.88
CA GLU A 108 8.03 -10.87 4.82
C GLU A 108 8.17 -12.37 4.53
N THR A 109 7.06 -13.07 4.29
CA THR A 109 7.08 -14.49 3.92
C THR A 109 7.77 -14.70 2.57
N PHE A 110 7.49 -13.84 1.58
CA PHE A 110 8.17 -13.85 0.29
C PHE A 110 9.69 -13.64 0.43
N ALA A 111 10.11 -12.62 1.18
CA ALA A 111 11.52 -12.30 1.36
C ALA A 111 12.26 -13.47 2.04
N THR A 112 11.64 -14.08 3.05
CA THR A 112 12.17 -15.27 3.73
C THR A 112 12.38 -16.41 2.74
N ARG A 113 11.37 -16.73 1.93
CA ARG A 113 11.48 -17.77 0.91
C ARG A 113 12.55 -17.46 -0.13
N TYR A 114 12.59 -16.22 -0.63
CA TYR A 114 13.56 -15.84 -1.65
C TYR A 114 15.01 -16.04 -1.16
N CYS A 115 15.31 -15.61 0.07
CA CYS A 115 16.63 -15.80 0.68
C CYS A 115 16.97 -17.28 0.90
N LEU A 116 15.99 -18.11 1.27
CA LEU A 116 16.18 -19.57 1.38
C LEU A 116 16.50 -20.21 0.03
N CYS A 117 15.86 -19.77 -1.05
CA CYS A 117 16.11 -20.28 -2.40
C CYS A 117 17.41 -19.75 -3.04
N ASN A 118 17.89 -18.58 -2.60
CA ASN A 118 19.04 -17.88 -3.17
C ASN A 118 20.04 -17.47 -2.06
N PRO A 119 20.69 -18.44 -1.40
CA PRO A 119 21.59 -18.15 -0.29
C PRO A 119 22.78 -17.30 -0.75
N GLY A 120 23.13 -16.29 0.05
CA GLY A 120 24.28 -15.40 -0.20
C GLY A 120 24.01 -14.23 -1.14
N VAL A 121 22.81 -14.10 -1.73
CA VAL A 121 22.44 -12.93 -2.55
C VAL A 121 22.22 -11.68 -1.68
N PHE A 122 21.65 -11.84 -0.49
CA PHE A 122 21.41 -10.79 0.48
C PHE A 122 21.97 -11.19 1.85
N GLN A 123 22.43 -10.23 2.65
CA GLN A 123 22.94 -10.49 4.01
C GLN A 123 21.83 -10.84 4.99
N SER A 124 20.64 -10.26 4.80
CA SER A 124 19.48 -10.44 5.67
C SER A 124 18.18 -10.53 4.88
N THR A 125 17.16 -11.16 5.48
CA THR A 125 15.78 -11.13 4.96
C THR A 125 15.26 -9.69 4.87
N ASP A 126 15.63 -8.84 5.83
CA ASP A 126 15.26 -7.42 5.85
C ASP A 126 15.77 -6.69 4.61
N THR A 127 17.01 -6.97 4.17
CA THR A 127 17.55 -6.44 2.91
C THR A 127 16.65 -6.81 1.72
N CYS A 128 16.29 -8.09 1.60
CA CYS A 128 15.41 -8.58 0.53
C CYS A 128 14.02 -7.93 0.58
N TYR A 129 13.45 -7.81 1.79
CA TYR A 129 12.15 -7.20 2.02
C TYR A 129 12.14 -5.72 1.62
N VAL A 130 13.08 -4.91 2.13
CA VAL A 130 13.14 -3.47 1.84
C VAL A 130 13.43 -3.23 0.36
N LEU A 131 14.32 -4.02 -0.25
CA LEU A 131 14.62 -3.91 -1.67
C LEU A 131 13.41 -4.28 -2.53
N SER A 132 12.59 -5.25 -2.10
CA SER A 132 11.35 -5.62 -2.80
C SER A 132 10.38 -4.43 -2.87
N PHE A 133 10.18 -3.70 -1.77
CA PHE A 133 9.39 -2.48 -1.78
C PHE A 133 10.00 -1.38 -2.65
N SER A 134 11.33 -1.23 -2.62
CA SER A 134 12.04 -0.28 -3.49
C SER A 134 11.82 -0.57 -4.98
N ILE A 135 11.80 -1.85 -5.37
CA ILE A 135 11.49 -2.30 -6.74
C ILE A 135 10.02 -2.01 -7.10
N ILE A 136 9.08 -2.26 -6.18
CA ILE A 136 7.66 -1.97 -6.39
C ILE A 136 7.45 -0.45 -6.56
N MET A 137 8.10 0.38 -5.73
CA MET A 137 8.12 1.84 -5.87
C MET A 137 8.70 2.30 -7.21
N LEU A 138 9.77 1.65 -7.65
CA LEU A 138 10.40 1.93 -8.93
C LEU A 138 9.43 1.67 -10.09
N ASN A 139 8.68 0.56 -10.04
CA ASN A 139 7.67 0.24 -11.05
C ASN A 139 6.65 1.37 -11.21
N THR A 140 6.06 1.83 -10.10
CA THR A 140 5.11 2.95 -10.14
C THR A 140 5.77 4.22 -10.65
N SER A 141 7.00 4.51 -10.23
CA SER A 141 7.72 5.72 -10.64
C SER A 141 8.05 5.76 -12.14
N LEU A 142 8.33 4.60 -12.74
CA LEU A 142 8.69 4.51 -14.16
C LEU A 142 7.48 4.42 -15.10
N HIS A 143 6.40 3.76 -14.66
CA HIS A 143 5.30 3.36 -15.55
C HIS A 143 3.97 4.06 -15.28
N ASN A 144 3.77 4.69 -14.11
CA ASN A 144 2.54 5.44 -13.84
C ASN A 144 2.54 6.76 -14.62
N PRO A 145 1.57 7.01 -15.53
CA PRO A 145 1.50 8.25 -16.30
C PRO A 145 1.36 9.53 -15.45
N ASN A 146 0.87 9.39 -14.21
CA ASN A 146 0.71 10.53 -13.28
C ASN A 146 2.04 10.95 -12.65
N VAL A 147 3.07 10.08 -12.66
CA VAL A 147 4.41 10.41 -12.16
C VAL A 147 5.19 11.12 -13.25
N ARG A 148 5.50 12.40 -13.01
CA ARG A 148 6.23 13.25 -13.96
C ARG A 148 7.73 13.07 -13.91
N ASP A 149 8.27 12.76 -12.74
CA ASP A 149 9.71 12.62 -12.50
C ASP A 149 10.08 11.13 -12.48
N ARG A 150 10.62 10.64 -13.59
CA ARG A 150 11.04 9.25 -13.73
C ARG A 150 12.49 9.12 -13.26
N PRO A 151 12.77 8.38 -12.18
CA PRO A 151 14.10 8.31 -11.60
C PRO A 151 15.09 7.66 -12.60
N PRO A 152 16.27 8.25 -12.82
CA PRO A 152 17.35 7.57 -13.54
C PRO A 152 17.97 6.47 -12.67
N PHE A 153 18.81 5.63 -13.27
CA PHE A 153 19.44 4.49 -12.60
C PHE A 153 20.27 4.92 -11.38
N GLU A 154 21.01 6.02 -11.49
CA GLU A 154 21.88 6.56 -10.45
C GLU A 154 21.07 6.96 -9.21
N ARG A 155 19.83 7.44 -9.42
CA ARG A 155 18.91 7.74 -8.31
C ARG A 155 18.47 6.47 -7.62
N PHE A 156 18.14 5.42 -8.38
CA PHE A 156 17.80 4.12 -7.80
C PHE A 156 18.96 3.53 -6.98
N VAL A 157 20.20 3.65 -7.45
CA VAL A 157 21.40 3.26 -6.67
C VAL A 157 21.49 4.08 -5.39
N SER A 158 21.37 5.41 -5.47
CA SER A 158 21.46 6.30 -4.31
C SER A 158 20.40 6.01 -3.23
N MET A 159 19.18 5.64 -3.65
CA MET A 159 18.06 5.33 -2.76
C MET A 159 18.26 4.02 -1.99
N ASN A 160 19.08 3.10 -2.52
CA ASN A 160 19.36 1.79 -1.95
C ASN A 160 20.78 1.66 -1.38
N ARG A 161 21.50 2.77 -1.17
CA ARG A 161 22.79 2.74 -0.47
C ARG A 161 22.63 2.28 0.97
N GLY A 162 23.55 1.44 1.43
CA GLY A 162 23.56 0.86 2.78
C GLY A 162 22.43 -0.14 3.06
N ILE A 163 21.65 -0.55 2.05
CA ILE A 163 20.48 -1.42 2.25
C ILE A 163 20.85 -2.83 2.73
N ASN A 164 22.08 -3.27 2.49
CA ASN A 164 22.56 -4.61 2.78
C ASN A 164 23.29 -4.64 4.13
N ASP A 165 22.52 -4.46 5.22
CA ASP A 165 23.01 -4.35 6.60
C ASP A 165 24.11 -3.27 6.79
N GLY A 166 23.90 -2.10 6.16
CA GLY A 166 24.84 -0.98 6.19
C GLY A 166 25.88 -0.99 5.05
N SER A 167 25.93 -2.06 4.25
CA SER A 167 26.72 -2.14 3.02
C SER A 167 25.90 -1.89 1.76
N ASP A 168 26.57 -1.60 0.64
CA ASP A 168 25.93 -1.43 -0.66
C ASP A 168 25.78 -2.77 -1.39
N LEU A 169 24.70 -2.92 -2.15
CA LEU A 169 24.58 -4.03 -3.10
C LEU A 169 25.43 -3.77 -4.35
N PRO A 170 25.91 -4.83 -5.03
CA PRO A 170 26.62 -4.68 -6.30
C PRO A 170 25.83 -3.84 -7.31
N GLU A 171 26.50 -2.86 -7.94
CA GLU A 171 25.86 -1.96 -8.88
C GLU A 171 25.26 -2.70 -10.08
N GLU A 172 25.92 -3.75 -10.56
CA GLU A 172 25.42 -4.62 -11.63
C GLU A 172 24.11 -5.32 -11.23
N GLN A 173 23.97 -5.76 -9.97
CA GLN A 173 22.74 -6.36 -9.47
C GLN A 173 21.61 -5.33 -9.48
N LEU A 174 21.84 -4.12 -8.96
CA LEU A 174 20.85 -3.04 -9.00
C LEU A 174 20.49 -2.64 -10.42
N ARG A 175 21.46 -2.66 -11.34
CA ARG A 175 21.27 -2.35 -12.76
C ARG A 175 20.34 -3.36 -13.42
N ASN A 176 20.57 -4.64 -13.20
CA ASN A 176 19.73 -5.72 -13.73
C ASN A 176 18.28 -5.61 -13.22
N LEU A 177 18.09 -5.27 -11.94
CA LEU A 177 16.76 -5.04 -11.37
C LEU A 177 16.07 -3.82 -11.99
N PHE A 178 16.79 -2.70 -12.10
CA PHE A 178 16.27 -1.46 -12.68
C PHE A 178 15.87 -1.63 -14.14
N ASP A 179 16.76 -2.20 -14.96
CA ASP A 179 16.52 -2.39 -16.39
C ASP A 179 15.37 -3.37 -16.63
N SER A 180 15.24 -4.43 -15.80
CA SER A 180 14.11 -5.37 -15.90
C SER A 180 12.76 -4.70 -15.61
N ILE A 181 12.67 -3.85 -14.59
CA ILE A 181 11.44 -3.09 -14.32
C ILE A 181 11.21 -2.08 -15.44
N LYS A 182 12.24 -1.34 -15.87
CA LYS A 182 12.11 -0.34 -16.93
C LYS A 182 11.64 -0.94 -18.25
N SER A 183 12.09 -2.15 -18.60
CA SER A 183 11.69 -2.83 -19.83
C SER A 183 10.26 -3.32 -19.80
N GLU A 184 9.79 -3.81 -18.65
CA GLU A 184 8.46 -4.41 -18.52
C GLU A 184 7.86 -4.06 -17.14
N PRO A 185 6.71 -3.40 -17.04
CA PRO A 185 6.05 -3.20 -15.75
C PRO A 185 5.64 -4.53 -15.11
N PHE A 186 5.34 -4.54 -13.82
CA PHE A 186 4.69 -5.70 -13.21
C PHE A 186 3.35 -5.98 -13.93
N SER A 187 3.17 -7.21 -14.40
CA SER A 187 1.89 -7.65 -14.94
C SER A 187 1.04 -8.18 -13.81
N ILE A 188 -0.19 -7.68 -13.69
CA ILE A 188 -1.03 -7.96 -12.53
C ILE A 188 -2.37 -8.43 -13.05
N PRO A 189 -2.80 -9.63 -12.66
CA PRO A 189 -3.92 -10.31 -13.27
C PRO A 189 -5.25 -9.59 -12.99
N GLU A 190 -5.92 -9.12 -14.05
CA GLU A 190 -7.15 -8.31 -14.02
C GLU A 190 -8.31 -9.04 -13.33
N ASP A 191 -9.06 -8.34 -12.47
CA ASP A 191 -10.38 -8.77 -11.98
C ASP A 191 -11.32 -7.57 -11.71
N ASP A 192 -10.82 -6.37 -11.38
CA ASP A 192 -11.67 -5.23 -11.00
C ASP A 192 -11.07 -3.81 -11.16
N GLY A 193 -9.93 -3.63 -11.84
CA GLY A 193 -9.42 -2.29 -12.22
C GLY A 193 -8.90 -1.39 -11.08
N ASN A 194 -9.10 -1.77 -9.81
CA ASN A 194 -8.49 -1.14 -8.63
C ASN A 194 -7.16 -1.85 -8.31
N ASP A 195 -6.15 -1.64 -9.15
CA ASP A 195 -4.83 -2.25 -8.92
C ASP A 195 -4.01 -1.50 -7.86
N LEU A 196 -3.44 -2.25 -6.91
CA LEU A 196 -2.52 -1.73 -5.92
C LEU A 196 -1.18 -1.27 -6.49
N THR A 197 -0.57 -1.82 -7.55
CA THR A 197 0.72 -1.23 -8.01
C THR A 197 0.55 0.15 -8.64
N HIS A 198 -0.67 0.46 -9.11
CA HIS A 198 -1.08 1.80 -9.48
C HIS A 198 -1.56 2.63 -8.27
N THR A 199 -2.16 2.00 -7.24
CA THR A 199 -2.74 2.67 -6.04
C THR A 199 -1.73 2.89 -4.90
N PHE A 200 -0.65 2.11 -4.79
CA PHE A 200 0.33 2.14 -3.68
C PHE A 200 1.02 3.50 -3.52
N PHE A 201 1.07 4.35 -4.55
CA PHE A 201 1.84 5.60 -4.53
C PHE A 201 1.16 6.80 -5.19
N ASN A 202 -0.17 6.79 -5.33
CA ASN A 202 -0.88 8.00 -5.71
C ASN A 202 -1.69 8.51 -4.52
N PRO A 203 -1.11 9.32 -3.62
CA PRO A 203 -1.91 9.94 -2.59
C PRO A 203 -3.01 10.76 -3.28
N ASP A 204 -4.26 10.57 -2.85
CA ASP A 204 -5.40 11.36 -3.34
C ASP A 204 -5.05 12.84 -3.33
N ARG A 205 -4.34 13.27 -2.26
CA ARG A 205 -3.69 14.57 -2.11
C ARG A 205 -2.50 14.48 -1.17
N GLU A 206 -1.49 15.30 -1.43
CA GLU A 206 -0.38 15.57 -0.51
C GLU A 206 -0.10 17.07 -0.39
N GLY A 207 0.50 17.50 0.71
CA GLY A 207 0.80 18.91 0.91
C GLY A 207 1.19 19.30 2.33
N TRP A 208 1.78 20.49 2.48
CA TRP A 208 2.07 21.06 3.78
C TRP A 208 0.80 21.64 4.42
N LEU A 209 0.49 21.20 5.64
CA LEU A 209 -0.62 21.74 6.44
C LEU A 209 -0.15 22.07 7.86
N LEU A 210 -0.86 22.99 8.50
CA LEU A 210 -0.70 23.26 9.93
C LEU A 210 -1.73 22.44 10.71
N LYS A 211 -1.27 21.70 11.72
CA LYS A 211 -2.14 20.92 12.61
C LYS A 211 -2.04 21.40 14.05
N LEU A 212 -3.15 21.35 14.77
CA LEU A 212 -3.17 21.60 16.21
C LEU A 212 -2.87 20.29 16.98
N GLY A 213 -2.11 20.40 18.07
CA GLY A 213 -1.84 19.30 18.99
C GLY A 213 -3.07 18.89 19.81
N GLY A 214 -3.10 17.63 20.26
CA GLY A 214 -4.21 17.04 21.01
C GLY A 214 -4.30 17.57 22.45
N ARG A 215 -3.49 16.98 23.35
CA ARG A 215 -3.43 17.37 24.79
C ARG A 215 -2.83 18.77 24.98
N VAL A 216 -1.74 19.04 24.27
CA VAL A 216 -1.09 20.36 24.27
C VAL A 216 -1.46 21.08 22.98
N LYS A 217 -2.11 22.24 23.09
CA LYS A 217 -2.63 23.02 21.95
C LYS A 217 -1.53 23.83 21.27
N THR A 218 -0.58 23.14 20.65
CA THR A 218 0.50 23.75 19.84
C THR A 218 0.28 23.50 18.36
N TRP A 219 0.52 24.51 17.54
CA TRP A 219 0.47 24.39 16.08
C TRP A 219 1.79 23.82 15.55
N LYS A 220 1.70 22.83 14.67
CA LYS A 220 2.86 22.20 14.03
C LYS A 220 2.65 22.11 12.52
N ARG A 221 3.66 22.51 11.74
CA ARG A 221 3.70 22.32 10.28
C ARG A 221 4.11 20.88 10.00
N ARG A 222 3.33 20.18 9.18
CA ARG A 222 3.56 18.78 8.84
C ARG A 222 3.26 18.55 7.36
N TRP A 223 3.99 17.65 6.75
CA TRP A 223 3.68 17.17 5.42
C TRP A 223 2.59 16.12 5.54
N PHE A 224 1.47 16.30 4.84
CA PHE A 224 0.33 15.41 4.90
C PHE A 224 0.24 14.59 3.62
N ILE A 225 -0.13 13.33 3.77
CA ILE A 225 -0.41 12.40 2.69
C ILE A 225 -1.79 11.81 2.98
N LEU A 226 -2.73 11.96 2.05
CA LEU A 226 -4.05 11.32 2.09
C LEU A 226 -4.01 10.12 1.15
N THR A 227 -4.15 8.92 1.68
CA THR A 227 -4.25 7.68 0.90
C THR A 227 -5.04 6.65 1.70
N ASP A 228 -5.77 5.75 1.03
CA ASP A 228 -6.41 4.58 1.65
C ASP A 228 -7.32 4.90 2.85
N SER A 229 -8.16 5.93 2.72
CA SER A 229 -9.02 6.44 3.81
C SER A 229 -8.27 6.79 5.11
N CYS A 230 -6.98 7.10 4.99
CA CYS A 230 -6.11 7.47 6.09
C CYS A 230 -5.39 8.78 5.79
N LEU A 231 -5.26 9.61 6.82
CA LEU A 231 -4.50 10.85 6.75
C LEU A 231 -3.21 10.69 7.56
N TYR A 232 -2.09 10.61 6.84
CA TYR A 232 -0.74 10.48 7.39
C TYR A 232 -0.11 11.87 7.51
N TYR A 233 0.71 12.08 8.54
CA TYR A 233 1.49 13.31 8.63
C TYR A 233 2.93 13.08 9.11
N PHE A 234 3.86 13.76 8.46
CA PHE A 234 5.30 13.62 8.61
C PHE A 234 5.93 14.94 9.09
N GLU A 235 7.09 14.86 9.73
CA GLU A 235 7.82 16.09 10.10
C GLU A 235 8.51 16.70 8.88
N PHE A 236 9.09 15.85 8.03
CA PHE A 236 9.71 16.20 6.76
C PHE A 236 9.19 15.32 5.62
N THR A 237 9.33 15.78 4.37
CA THR A 237 8.93 15.03 3.16
C THR A 237 9.79 13.79 2.90
N THR A 238 10.96 13.73 3.52
CA THR A 238 11.93 12.64 3.39
C THR A 238 11.77 11.56 4.47
N ASP A 239 10.86 11.76 5.43
CA ASP A 239 10.64 10.84 6.53
C ASP A 239 9.99 9.56 6.00
N LYS A 240 10.55 8.41 6.36
CA LYS A 240 10.02 7.09 5.99
C LYS A 240 8.84 6.65 6.88
N GLU A 241 8.76 7.17 8.11
CA GLU A 241 7.72 6.84 9.07
C GLU A 241 6.82 8.05 9.40
N PRO A 242 5.49 7.88 9.45
CA PRO A 242 4.59 8.97 9.79
C PRO A 242 4.72 9.35 11.26
N ARG A 243 4.71 10.64 11.55
CA ARG A 243 4.60 11.14 12.93
C ARG A 243 3.23 10.83 13.53
N GLY A 244 2.22 10.60 12.69
CA GLY A 244 0.97 9.99 13.10
C GLY A 244 0.04 9.68 11.95
N ILE A 245 -0.93 8.82 12.24
CA ILE A 245 -1.89 8.27 11.29
C ILE A 245 -3.29 8.57 11.83
N ILE A 246 -4.18 9.07 10.98
CA ILE A 246 -5.57 9.36 11.32
C ILE A 246 -6.46 8.55 10.37
N PRO A 247 -7.01 7.41 10.82
CA PRO A 247 -8.05 6.70 10.07
C PRO A 247 -9.27 7.59 9.90
N LEU A 248 -9.78 7.71 8.68
CA LEU A 248 -10.91 8.58 8.33
C LEU A 248 -12.26 7.87 8.41
N GLU A 249 -12.27 6.57 8.72
CA GLU A 249 -13.50 5.80 8.93
C GLU A 249 -14.38 6.47 9.98
N ASN A 250 -15.65 6.71 9.64
CA ASN A 250 -16.64 7.35 10.50
C ASN A 250 -16.31 8.80 10.90
N LEU A 251 -15.42 9.48 10.16
CA LEU A 251 -15.14 10.91 10.34
C LEU A 251 -15.86 11.76 9.30
N SER A 252 -16.22 12.99 9.69
CA SER A 252 -16.75 14.02 8.79
C SER A 252 -15.94 15.31 8.95
N VAL A 253 -15.98 16.16 7.90
CA VAL A 253 -15.23 17.42 7.83
C VAL A 253 -16.19 18.60 7.93
N GLN A 254 -15.90 19.60 8.76
CA GLN A 254 -16.74 20.79 8.94
C GLN A 254 -15.88 22.05 9.02
N LYS A 255 -15.95 23.00 8.10
CA LYS A 255 -15.14 24.24 8.22
C LYS A 255 -15.35 24.95 9.58
N VAL A 256 -14.25 25.36 10.23
CA VAL A 256 -14.26 26.11 11.49
C VAL A 256 -13.46 27.40 11.32
N ASP A 257 -13.90 28.48 11.96
CA ASP A 257 -13.15 29.73 12.03
C ASP A 257 -12.21 29.72 13.25
N ASP A 258 -10.94 30.08 13.06
CA ASP A 258 -9.97 30.26 14.14
C ASP A 258 -9.45 31.71 14.12
N PRO A 259 -9.50 32.43 15.26
CA PRO A 259 -9.14 33.84 15.32
C PRO A 259 -7.66 34.12 15.00
N LYS A 260 -6.80 33.10 14.94
CA LYS A 260 -5.36 33.23 14.64
C LYS A 260 -4.97 32.66 13.27
N LYS A 261 -5.85 31.94 12.55
CA LYS A 261 -5.51 31.27 11.29
C LYS A 261 -6.68 31.21 10.28
N PRO A 262 -6.43 31.46 8.98
CA PRO A 262 -7.49 31.82 8.03
C PRO A 262 -8.36 30.67 7.45
N VAL A 263 -8.00 29.37 7.54
CA VAL A 263 -8.83 28.26 6.96
C VAL A 263 -8.72 26.96 7.75
N VAL A 264 -9.66 26.61 8.65
CA VAL A 264 -9.55 25.39 9.51
C VAL A 264 -10.51 24.30 9.08
N LEU A 265 -10.01 23.07 8.94
CA LEU A 265 -10.77 21.83 8.85
C LEU A 265 -10.63 21.05 10.17
N PRO A 266 -11.68 20.47 10.75
CA PRO A 266 -11.62 19.69 11.96
C PRO A 266 -11.46 18.20 11.63
N GLY A 267 -10.97 17.48 12.62
CA GLY A 267 -10.96 16.04 12.74
C GLY A 267 -11.77 15.63 13.96
N ALA A 268 -12.93 15.03 13.66
CA ALA A 268 -13.64 13.99 14.40
C ALA A 268 -14.75 14.32 15.45
N LEU A 269 -15.93 13.71 15.18
CA LEU A 269 -16.90 13.02 16.07
C LEU A 269 -18.14 13.74 16.65
N GLN A 270 -19.31 13.37 16.13
CA GLN A 270 -20.45 12.86 16.90
C GLN A 270 -21.20 11.77 16.09
N PRO A 271 -21.54 10.60 16.66
CA PRO A 271 -22.52 9.70 16.04
C PRO A 271 -23.91 10.33 16.15
N GLN A 272 -24.68 10.34 15.06
CA GLN A 272 -26.12 10.62 15.15
C GLN A 272 -26.79 9.46 15.90
N LEU A 273 -27.19 9.69 17.16
CA LEU A 273 -28.20 8.86 17.81
C LEU A 273 -29.59 9.36 17.39
N SER A 274 -30.37 8.44 16.84
CA SER A 274 -31.81 8.54 16.68
C SER A 274 -32.49 8.83 18.04
N ARG A 275 -33.59 9.57 17.99
CA ARG A 275 -34.43 10.04 19.11
C ARG A 275 -35.09 8.91 19.94
N PRO A 276 -35.65 9.20 21.13
CA PRO A 276 -35.32 8.46 22.35
C PRO A 276 -36.52 7.85 23.06
N GLU A 277 -36.56 6.54 23.27
CA GLU A 277 -37.39 5.90 24.31
C GLU A 277 -36.71 4.60 24.77
N ASP A 278 -35.99 4.66 25.89
CA ASP A 278 -36.26 3.84 27.08
C ASP A 278 -35.12 3.97 28.09
N LYS A 279 -35.47 4.34 29.33
CA LYS A 279 -34.57 4.32 30.48
C LYS A 279 -34.68 2.93 31.13
N GLY A 280 -33.58 2.22 31.27
CA GLY A 280 -33.56 1.02 32.11
C GLY A 280 -32.20 0.34 32.21
N LEU A 281 -31.63 0.41 33.42
CA LEU A 281 -30.54 -0.39 33.98
C LEU A 281 -29.09 -0.11 33.53
N GLN A 282 -28.35 0.36 34.54
CA GLN A 282 -26.90 0.30 34.70
C GLN A 282 -26.45 -1.17 34.76
N ASP A 283 -25.37 -1.55 34.07
CA ASP A 283 -24.06 -1.74 34.71
C ASP A 283 -23.03 -2.42 33.80
N GLY A 284 -21.77 -2.03 33.98
CA GLY A 284 -20.60 -2.82 33.59
C GLY A 284 -19.98 -2.45 32.25
N TRP A 285 -18.88 -1.68 32.27
CA TRP A 285 -17.55 -2.00 31.72
C TRP A 285 -16.72 -0.71 31.64
N ARG A 286 -15.73 -0.59 32.54
CA ARG A 286 -14.65 0.40 32.45
C ARG A 286 -13.96 0.27 31.08
N ARG A 287 -13.87 1.36 30.32
CA ARG A 287 -12.83 1.54 29.28
C ARG A 287 -12.03 2.80 29.58
N GLN A 288 -10.71 2.62 29.69
CA GLN A 288 -9.75 3.70 29.71
C GLN A 288 -9.87 4.51 28.41
N GLY A 289 -9.97 5.82 28.56
CA GLY A 289 -10.32 6.76 27.51
C GLY A 289 -9.19 7.12 26.56
N GLY A 290 -9.59 7.58 25.37
CA GLY A 290 -8.70 8.24 24.42
C GLY A 290 -9.39 8.51 23.08
N ARG A 291 -10.27 9.52 23.00
CA ARG A 291 -10.61 10.14 21.71
C ARG A 291 -9.95 11.52 21.63
N GLY A 292 -8.95 11.65 20.77
CA GLY A 292 -8.32 12.92 20.42
C GLY A 292 -9.00 13.52 19.20
N GLN A 293 -9.45 14.77 19.29
CA GLN A 293 -9.88 15.57 18.14
C GLN A 293 -8.66 16.14 17.42
N ALA A 294 -8.62 16.07 16.08
CA ALA A 294 -7.63 16.74 15.25
C ALA A 294 -8.22 18.02 14.62
N ARG A 295 -7.41 18.96 14.15
CA ARG A 295 -7.81 20.11 13.30
C ARG A 295 -6.63 20.40 12.35
N VAL A 296 -6.91 20.68 11.07
CA VAL A 296 -5.97 20.78 9.92
C VAL A 296 -6.34 22.00 9.06
N LEU A 297 -5.40 22.89 8.73
CA LEU A 297 -5.63 24.04 7.83
C LEU A 297 -4.91 23.87 6.47
N PRO A 298 -5.55 24.10 5.30
CA PRO A 298 -4.85 24.25 4.01
C PRO A 298 -4.14 25.61 3.84
N ASP A 299 -2.98 25.58 3.19
CA ASP A 299 -2.23 26.77 2.75
C ASP A 299 -2.59 27.12 1.29
N LEU A 300 -2.85 28.40 1.02
CA LEU A 300 -3.25 28.89 -0.30
C LEU A 300 -1.99 29.07 -1.16
N GLY A 301 -1.57 27.97 -1.79
CA GLY A 301 -0.45 27.93 -2.74
C GLY A 301 -0.65 26.89 -3.84
N LEU A 302 -1.87 26.80 -4.40
CA LEU A 302 -2.17 25.95 -5.56
C LEU A 302 -1.76 26.67 -6.86
N GLN A 303 -0.52 26.45 -7.30
CA GLN A 303 -0.12 26.82 -8.66
C GLN A 303 -0.55 25.72 -9.63
N ARG A 304 -1.69 25.95 -10.29
CA ARG A 304 -2.08 25.21 -11.51
C ARG A 304 -1.10 25.58 -12.62
N ARG A 305 -0.34 24.63 -13.17
CA ARG A 305 0.29 24.78 -14.49
C ARG A 305 -0.57 24.07 -15.53
N GLY A 306 -1.34 24.84 -16.28
CA GLY A 306 -1.81 24.53 -17.63
C GLY A 306 -1.04 25.42 -18.61
N ALA A 307 -0.64 24.85 -19.76
CA ALA A 307 0.22 25.49 -20.76
C ALA A 307 -0.59 26.15 -21.90
N GLY A 308 -0.10 27.30 -22.39
CA GLY A 308 -0.26 27.85 -23.75
C GLY A 308 -1.62 28.49 -24.13
N PRO A 309 -1.65 29.48 -25.05
CA PRO A 309 -0.80 29.56 -26.25
C PRO A 309 -0.06 30.90 -26.49
N VAL A 310 0.78 30.85 -27.52
CA VAL A 310 1.60 31.87 -28.20
C VAL A 310 0.71 32.87 -28.95
N ASP A 311 0.97 34.19 -28.89
CA ASP A 311 1.36 34.99 -30.08
C ASP A 311 1.81 36.45 -29.82
N GLN A 312 2.82 36.83 -30.60
CA GLN A 312 3.31 38.12 -31.13
C GLN A 312 3.04 39.49 -30.45
N GLY A 313 4.13 40.27 -30.31
CA GLY A 313 4.18 41.60 -30.94
C GLY A 313 4.65 42.80 -30.08
N HIS A 314 5.74 43.43 -30.55
CA HIS A 314 6.12 44.86 -30.42
C HIS A 314 6.91 45.37 -29.20
N SER A 315 8.22 45.54 -29.46
CA SER A 315 9.00 46.81 -29.44
C SER A 315 8.89 47.77 -28.25
N SER A 316 10.00 47.95 -27.52
CA SER A 316 10.88 49.14 -27.62
C SER A 316 11.70 49.42 -26.34
N GLN A 317 13.02 49.49 -26.54
CA GLN A 317 13.98 50.48 -26.01
C GLN A 317 14.08 50.75 -24.48
N HIS A 318 15.21 50.38 -23.85
CA HIS A 318 16.36 51.27 -23.58
C HIS A 318 17.41 50.61 -22.62
N HIS A 319 18.67 50.68 -23.04
CA HIS A 319 19.94 50.41 -22.33
C HIS A 319 20.18 51.32 -21.08
N PRO A 320 21.33 51.23 -20.35
CA PRO A 320 22.20 50.10 -19.97
C PRO A 320 22.59 50.08 -18.45
N CYS A 321 23.30 48.99 -18.06
CA CYS A 321 24.37 48.77 -17.03
C CYS A 321 25.08 49.99 -16.36
N PRO A 322 26.04 49.82 -15.39
CA PRO A 322 26.54 48.62 -14.67
C PRO A 322 26.93 48.85 -13.16
N LEU A 323 27.62 47.83 -12.58
CA LEU A 323 28.53 47.82 -11.40
C LEU A 323 27.84 47.59 -10.04
N LEU A 324 28.22 46.60 -9.21
CA LEU A 324 29.52 46.00 -8.89
C LEU A 324 29.36 44.52 -8.48
#